data_AF-A0A6P4FHT6-F1
#
_entry.id   AF-A0A6P4FHT6-F1
#
_cell.length_a   1.000
_cell.length_b   1.000
_cell.length_c   1.000
_cell.angle_alpha   90.00
_cell.angle_beta   90.00
_cell.angle_gamma   90.00
#
_symmetry.space_group_name_H-M   'P 1'
#
loop_
_entity.id
_entity.type
_entity.pdbx_description
1 polymer ?
#
loop_
_entity_poly.entity_id
_entity_poly.type
_entity_poly.pdbx_seq_one_letter_code
_entity_poly.pdbx_strand_id
1 'polypeptide(L)'
;MPEDGYTAIIENILKHDRIEVRLGTSFEAVAEEFDHVFYTGPIDRYFGFRLGRLGYRTLDFERIEDEGDYQGTAVINYCDQSVPFTRISEHKHFAPWEADKFSRTVCFREYSRLAGEQDIPYYPIRQVHEKRMLESYIELARTEKKISFLGRLGTYRYLDMDVTISEALAACDRIDQLVAAGEAIPVFFVDPT
;
A
#
# COMPACT_ATOMS: atom_id res chain seq x y z
N MET A 1 -9.15 15.00 5.84
CA MET A 1 -9.60 14.15 4.73
C MET A 1 -9.75 15.03 3.49
N PRO A 2 -9.40 14.57 2.27
CA PRO A 2 -9.67 15.30 1.04
C PRO A 2 -11.16 15.48 0.82
N GLU A 3 -11.60 16.65 0.35
CA GLU A 3 -13.02 16.97 0.14
C GLU A 3 -13.67 15.99 -0.85
N ASP A 4 -13.01 15.74 -1.99
CA ASP A 4 -13.48 14.82 -3.04
C ASP A 4 -12.89 13.40 -2.91
N GLY A 5 -12.32 13.06 -1.75
CA GLY A 5 -11.67 11.77 -1.50
C GLY A 5 -10.29 11.59 -2.15
N TYR A 6 -9.62 10.50 -1.80
CA TYR A 6 -8.23 10.25 -2.23
C TYR A 6 -8.11 9.93 -3.72
N THR A 7 -9.11 9.29 -4.33
CA THR A 7 -9.09 8.98 -5.77
C THR A 7 -8.93 10.24 -6.61
N ALA A 8 -9.67 11.31 -6.30
CA ALA A 8 -9.57 12.58 -7.02
C ALA A 8 -8.16 13.21 -6.93
N ILE A 9 -7.49 13.08 -5.78
CA ILE A 9 -6.09 13.52 -5.64
C ILE A 9 -5.18 12.71 -6.57
N ILE A 10 -5.27 11.39 -6.53
CA ILE A 10 -4.40 10.51 -7.34
C ILE A 10 -4.67 10.69 -8.84
N GLU A 11 -5.93 10.82 -9.26
CA GLU A 11 -6.29 11.11 -10.65
C GLU A 11 -5.66 12.42 -11.12
N ASN A 12 -5.70 13.47 -10.29
CA ASN A 12 -5.06 14.75 -10.61
C ASN A 12 -3.53 14.65 -10.70
N ILE A 13 -2.89 13.87 -9.83
CA ILE A 13 -1.44 13.60 -9.89
C ILE A 13 -1.07 12.88 -11.20
N LEU A 14 -1.89 11.92 -11.63
CA LEU A 14 -1.64 11.11 -12.83
C LEU A 14 -2.07 11.81 -14.13
N LYS A 15 -2.77 12.95 -14.05
CA LYS A 15 -3.29 13.68 -15.21
C LYS A 15 -2.19 14.50 -15.90
N HIS A 16 -1.34 13.81 -16.64
CA HIS A 16 -0.26 14.43 -17.42
C HIS A 16 -0.06 13.68 -18.74
N ASP A 17 0.17 14.41 -19.85
CA ASP A 17 0.26 13.84 -21.21
C ASP A 17 1.39 12.82 -21.42
N ARG A 18 2.34 12.75 -20.47
CA ARG A 18 3.45 11.77 -20.47
C ARG A 18 3.18 10.54 -19.59
N ILE A 19 2.00 10.43 -18.99
CA ILE A 19 1.61 9.32 -18.12
C ILE A 19 0.51 8.53 -18.81
N GLU A 20 0.79 7.26 -19.07
CA GLU A 20 -0.22 6.29 -19.49
C GLU A 20 -0.62 5.44 -18.28
N VAL A 21 -1.93 5.30 -18.02
CA VAL A 21 -2.46 4.48 -16.93
C VAL A 21 -3.16 3.25 -17.52
N ARG A 22 -2.69 2.06 -17.14
CA ARG A 22 -3.30 0.78 -17.53
C ARG A 22 -3.84 0.06 -16.29
N LEU A 23 -5.15 -0.18 -16.26
CA LEU A 23 -5.83 -0.91 -15.19
C LEU A 23 -6.16 -2.34 -15.65
N GLY A 24 -6.38 -3.26 -14.71
CA GLY A 24 -6.62 -4.68 -15.04
C GLY A 24 -5.39 -5.41 -15.59
N THR A 25 -4.20 -4.82 -15.43
CA THR A 25 -2.93 -5.33 -15.96
C THR A 25 -2.01 -5.68 -14.80
N SER A 26 -1.59 -6.95 -14.71
CA SER A 26 -0.55 -7.35 -13.76
C SER A 26 0.83 -7.04 -14.34
N PHE A 27 1.82 -6.81 -13.47
CA PHE A 27 3.20 -6.55 -13.91
C PHE A 27 3.75 -7.70 -14.77
N GLU A 28 3.42 -8.95 -14.41
CA GLU A 28 3.86 -10.14 -15.13
C GLU A 28 3.24 -10.29 -16.54
N ALA A 29 2.18 -9.54 -16.84
CA ALA A 29 1.53 -9.52 -18.16
C ALA A 29 2.09 -8.43 -19.08
N VAL A 30 2.94 -7.53 -18.57
CA VAL A 30 3.58 -6.47 -19.34
C VAL A 30 4.79 -7.06 -20.06
N ALA A 31 4.82 -6.96 -21.39
CA ALA A 31 5.88 -7.52 -22.24
C ALA A 31 6.86 -6.46 -22.74
N GLU A 32 6.55 -5.19 -22.53
CA GLU A 32 7.38 -4.06 -22.92
C GLU A 32 8.67 -3.96 -22.12
N GLU A 33 9.72 -3.51 -22.79
CA GLU A 33 10.99 -3.16 -22.14
C GLU A 33 10.98 -1.68 -21.75
N PHE A 34 11.47 -1.38 -20.55
CA PHE A 34 11.60 -0.02 -20.03
C PHE A 34 13.06 0.28 -19.71
N ASP A 35 13.47 1.55 -19.83
CA ASP A 35 14.80 1.99 -19.43
C ASP A 35 15.05 1.78 -17.93
N HIS A 36 14.01 1.98 -17.12
CA HIS A 36 14.00 1.73 -15.68
C HIS A 36 12.58 1.43 -15.20
N VAL A 37 12.46 0.57 -14.18
CA VAL A 37 11.18 0.18 -13.55
C VAL A 37 11.13 0.66 -12.11
N PHE A 38 10.04 1.33 -11.72
CA PHE A 38 9.73 1.63 -10.32
C PHE A 38 8.63 0.69 -9.84
N TYR A 39 9.01 -0.30 -9.03
CA TYR A 39 8.12 -1.36 -8.59
C TYR A 39 7.65 -1.11 -7.15
N THR A 40 6.34 -0.97 -6.98
CA THR A 40 5.68 -0.72 -5.67
C THR A 40 4.82 -1.89 -5.18
N GLY A 41 4.84 -3.02 -5.91
CA GLY A 41 4.19 -4.27 -5.51
C GLY A 41 5.01 -5.07 -4.48
N PRO A 42 4.52 -6.24 -4.02
CA PRO A 42 5.25 -7.06 -3.05
C PRO A 42 6.59 -7.55 -3.62
N ILE A 43 7.68 -7.33 -2.87
CA ILE A 43 9.04 -7.73 -3.29
C ILE A 43 9.17 -9.24 -3.47
N ASP A 44 8.53 -10.02 -2.61
CA ASP A 44 8.49 -11.48 -2.72
C ASP A 44 7.74 -11.94 -3.97
N ARG A 45 6.64 -11.27 -4.34
CA ARG A 45 5.90 -11.51 -5.59
C ARG A 45 6.75 -11.25 -6.83
N TYR A 46 7.55 -10.17 -6.83
CA TYR A 46 8.46 -9.86 -7.95
C TYR A 46 9.38 -11.05 -8.26
N PHE A 47 9.87 -11.73 -7.22
CA PHE A 47 10.70 -12.93 -7.34
C PHE A 47 9.91 -14.25 -7.42
N GLY A 48 8.60 -14.19 -7.71
CA GLY A 48 7.74 -15.36 -7.84
C GLY A 48 7.63 -16.20 -6.55
N PHE A 49 7.77 -15.56 -5.38
CA PHE A 49 7.72 -16.20 -4.07
C PHE A 49 8.75 -17.33 -3.87
N ARG A 50 9.86 -17.31 -4.63
CA ARG A 50 10.85 -18.41 -4.66
C ARG A 50 11.56 -18.71 -3.34
N LEU A 51 11.53 -17.78 -2.36
CA LEU A 51 12.06 -17.97 -1.01
C LEU A 51 10.95 -18.14 0.05
N GLY A 52 9.68 -18.21 -0.38
CA GLY A 52 8.50 -18.15 0.50
C GLY A 52 7.79 -16.79 0.46
N ARG A 53 6.62 -16.72 1.08
CA ARG A 53 5.83 -15.49 1.19
C ARG A 53 6.20 -14.75 2.46
N LEU A 54 6.43 -13.44 2.36
CA LEU A 54 6.63 -12.60 3.53
C LEU A 54 5.33 -12.53 4.35
N GLY A 55 5.45 -12.58 5.67
CA GLY A 55 4.29 -12.67 6.57
C GLY A 55 3.47 -11.38 6.60
N TYR A 56 2.17 -11.45 6.34
CA TYR A 56 1.27 -10.32 6.50
C TYR A 56 0.08 -10.67 7.40
N ARG A 57 -0.45 -9.66 8.08
CA ARG A 57 -1.85 -9.65 8.49
C ARG A 57 -2.69 -9.13 7.33
N THR A 58 -3.84 -9.74 7.14
CA THR A 58 -4.89 -9.24 6.24
C THR A 58 -6.11 -8.80 7.05
N LEU A 59 -7.04 -8.12 6.37
CA LEU A 59 -8.28 -7.60 6.92
C LEU A 59 -9.46 -8.07 6.07
N ASP A 60 -10.48 -8.62 6.74
CA ASP A 60 -11.79 -8.82 6.12
C ASP A 60 -12.73 -7.72 6.60
N PHE A 61 -13.49 -7.13 5.68
CA PHE A 61 -14.45 -6.07 5.96
C PHE A 61 -15.88 -6.58 5.73
N GLU A 62 -16.61 -6.76 6.82
CA GLU A 62 -18.05 -7.04 6.75
C GLU A 62 -18.78 -5.71 6.58
N ARG A 63 -19.43 -5.54 5.43
CA ARG A 63 -20.22 -4.35 5.13
C ARG A 63 -21.57 -4.39 5.84
N ILE A 64 -21.85 -3.32 6.57
CA ILE A 64 -23.12 -3.04 7.23
C ILE A 64 -23.71 -1.80 6.56
N GLU A 65 -24.98 -1.87 6.20
CA GLU A 65 -25.77 -0.71 5.79
C GLU A 65 -26.92 -0.51 6.76
N ASP A 66 -27.08 0.71 7.26
CA ASP A 66 -28.13 1.05 8.22
C ASP A 66 -28.75 2.41 7.92
N GLU A 67 -29.80 2.77 8.65
CA GLU A 67 -30.40 4.10 8.66
C GLU A 67 -29.83 4.96 9.79
N GLY A 68 -29.75 6.27 9.57
CA GLY A 68 -29.31 7.22 10.58
C GLY A 68 -27.82 7.09 10.93
N ASP A 69 -27.51 7.17 12.21
CA ASP A 69 -26.16 7.18 12.78
C ASP A 69 -25.94 5.89 13.59
N TYR A 70 -25.02 5.04 13.11
CA TYR A 70 -24.84 3.70 13.66
C TYR A 70 -24.08 3.73 14.98
N GLN A 71 -23.05 4.58 15.08
CA GLN A 71 -22.17 4.61 16.25
C GLN A 71 -21.73 6.02 16.70
N GLY A 72 -22.10 7.09 16.00
CA GLY A 72 -21.86 8.48 16.43
C GLY A 72 -20.44 8.99 16.23
N THR A 73 -19.55 8.19 15.63
CA THR A 73 -18.16 8.58 15.36
C THR A 73 -17.54 7.74 14.24
N ALA A 74 -16.45 8.21 13.65
CA ALA A 74 -15.81 7.53 12.51
C ALA A 74 -15.26 6.15 12.85
N VAL A 75 -14.71 5.94 14.06
CA VAL A 75 -14.11 4.66 14.46
C VAL A 75 -14.36 4.38 15.94
N ILE A 76 -14.85 3.19 16.26
CA ILE A 76 -14.88 2.64 17.62
C ILE A 76 -14.04 1.36 17.65
N ASN A 77 -13.05 1.33 18.54
CA ASN A 77 -12.22 0.15 18.78
C ASN A 77 -12.86 -0.76 19.83
N TYR A 78 -12.79 -2.06 19.59
CA TYR A 78 -13.25 -3.09 20.52
C TYR A 78 -12.05 -3.87 21.03
N CYS A 79 -11.58 -3.51 22.23
CA CYS A 79 -10.31 -4.00 22.77
C CYS A 79 -10.43 -5.35 23.50
N ASP A 80 -11.65 -5.83 23.76
CA ASP A 80 -11.89 -7.09 24.45
C ASP A 80 -11.68 -8.27 23.48
N GLN A 81 -10.88 -9.25 23.89
CA GLN A 81 -10.56 -10.44 23.10
C GLN A 81 -11.79 -11.31 22.79
N SER A 82 -12.84 -11.23 23.61
CA SER A 82 -14.12 -11.91 23.34
C SER A 82 -14.88 -11.31 22.17
N VAL A 83 -14.54 -10.09 21.73
CA VAL A 83 -15.10 -9.47 20.52
C VAL A 83 -14.28 -9.93 19.30
N PRO A 84 -14.89 -10.57 18.29
CA PRO A 84 -14.15 -11.22 17.21
C PRO A 84 -13.60 -10.25 16.16
N PHE A 85 -13.97 -8.98 16.20
CA PHE A 85 -13.54 -7.91 15.28
C PHE A 85 -12.77 -6.83 16.03
N THR A 86 -11.88 -6.13 15.33
CA THR A 86 -10.97 -5.13 15.92
C THR A 86 -11.66 -3.78 16.16
N ARG A 87 -12.51 -3.37 15.22
CA ARG A 87 -13.22 -2.09 15.24
C ARG A 87 -14.40 -2.08 14.29
N ILE A 88 -15.26 -1.07 14.45
CA ILE A 88 -16.24 -0.67 13.44
C ILE A 88 -15.91 0.74 12.98
N SER A 89 -15.85 0.95 11.66
CA SER A 89 -15.70 2.26 11.04
C SER A 89 -17.00 2.69 10.37
N GLU A 90 -17.49 3.89 10.69
CA GLU A 90 -18.69 4.49 10.08
C GLU A 90 -18.26 5.62 9.13
N HIS A 91 -18.41 5.39 7.82
CA HIS A 91 -17.63 6.13 6.83
C HIS A 91 -18.07 7.59 6.67
N LYS A 92 -19.36 7.89 6.85
CA LYS A 92 -19.88 9.25 6.69
C LYS A 92 -19.22 10.26 7.65
N HIS A 93 -18.76 9.80 8.81
CA HIS A 93 -18.08 10.64 9.81
C HIS A 93 -16.65 11.03 9.40
N PHE A 94 -16.07 10.42 8.35
CA PHE A 94 -14.82 10.91 7.75
C PHE A 94 -15.01 12.15 6.87
N ALA A 95 -16.25 12.41 6.44
CA ALA A 95 -16.65 13.60 5.68
C ALA A 95 -17.73 14.37 6.45
N PRO A 96 -17.40 14.98 7.61
CA PRO A 96 -18.39 15.65 8.45
C PRO A 96 -19.12 16.82 7.75
N TRP A 97 -18.52 17.40 6.69
CA TRP A 97 -19.17 18.42 5.85
C TRP A 97 -20.30 17.86 4.97
N GLU A 98 -20.43 16.54 4.85
CA GLU A 98 -21.51 15.85 4.14
C GLU A 98 -22.37 14.97 5.04
N ALA A 99 -21.92 14.61 6.24
CA ALA A 99 -22.55 13.61 7.10
C ALA A 99 -24.07 13.82 7.28
N ASP A 100 -24.51 15.07 7.49
CA ASP A 100 -25.92 15.42 7.70
C ASP A 100 -26.79 15.29 6.43
N LYS A 101 -26.17 15.19 5.25
CA LYS A 101 -26.87 14.98 3.97
C LYS A 101 -27.29 13.51 3.78
N PHE A 102 -26.71 12.58 4.54
CA PHE A 102 -26.95 11.16 4.40
C PHE A 102 -27.95 10.65 5.44
N SER A 103 -29.11 10.18 4.98
CA SER A 103 -30.10 9.49 5.84
C SER A 103 -29.73 8.03 6.13
N ARG A 104 -28.77 7.47 5.39
CA ARG A 104 -28.26 6.10 5.55
C ARG A 104 -26.76 6.13 5.80
N THR A 105 -26.24 5.06 6.36
CA THR A 105 -24.82 4.92 6.70
C THR A 105 -24.23 3.60 6.21
N VAL A 106 -22.92 3.63 5.94
CA VAL A 106 -22.14 2.45 5.59
C VAL A 106 -21.05 2.29 6.64
N CYS A 107 -21.09 1.16 7.33
CA CYS A 107 -20.12 0.79 8.34
C CYS A 107 -19.37 -0.46 7.92
N PHE A 108 -18.09 -0.55 8.27
CA PHE A 108 -17.33 -1.80 8.16
C PHE A 108 -16.97 -2.32 9.53
N ARG A 109 -17.32 -3.59 9.78
CA ARG A 109 -16.77 -4.36 10.88
C ARG A 109 -15.50 -5.06 10.38
N GLU A 110 -14.38 -4.77 11.02
CA GLU A 110 -13.05 -5.19 10.57
C GLU A 110 -12.55 -6.41 11.33
N TYR A 111 -12.14 -7.46 10.62
CA TYR A 111 -11.56 -8.67 11.18
C TYR A 111 -10.11 -8.81 10.76
N SER A 112 -9.21 -9.06 11.72
CA SER A 112 -7.79 -9.25 11.43
C SER A 112 -7.41 -10.73 11.51
N ARG A 113 -6.68 -11.24 10.52
CA ARG A 113 -6.13 -12.60 10.50
C ARG A 113 -4.79 -12.66 9.77
N LEU A 114 -4.14 -13.83 9.77
CA LEU A 114 -2.97 -14.06 8.93
C LEU A 114 -3.38 -14.06 7.46
N ALA A 115 -2.58 -13.43 6.61
CA ALA A 115 -2.77 -13.43 5.17
C ALA A 115 -2.35 -14.79 4.58
N GLY A 116 -3.26 -15.39 3.82
CA GLY A 116 -2.99 -16.50 2.92
C GLY A 116 -2.62 -16.02 1.52
N GLU A 117 -2.56 -16.96 0.57
CA GLU A 117 -2.02 -16.70 -0.76
C GLU A 117 -2.85 -15.74 -1.63
N GLN A 118 -4.16 -15.74 -1.43
CA GLN A 118 -5.13 -14.96 -2.21
C GLN A 118 -5.53 -13.67 -1.50
N ASP A 119 -4.97 -13.42 -0.32
CA ASP A 119 -5.36 -12.29 0.51
C ASP A 119 -4.56 -11.04 0.17
N ILE A 120 -5.19 -9.88 0.35
CA ILE A 120 -4.51 -8.60 0.22
C ILE A 120 -3.58 -8.42 1.42
N PRO A 121 -2.28 -8.13 1.22
CA PRO A 121 -1.35 -7.86 2.31
C PRO A 121 -1.58 -6.46 2.91
N TYR A 122 -1.98 -6.38 4.19
CA TYR A 122 -2.23 -5.10 4.90
C TYR A 122 -1.10 -4.71 5.86
N TYR A 123 -0.77 -5.52 6.88
CA TYR A 123 0.26 -5.16 7.86
C TYR A 123 1.43 -6.15 7.83
N PRO A 124 2.66 -5.71 7.54
CA PRO A 124 3.83 -6.61 7.48
C PRO A 124 4.18 -7.12 8.88
N ILE A 125 4.39 -8.43 9.00
CA ILE A 125 4.83 -9.09 10.23
C ILE A 125 6.36 -9.06 10.23
N ARG A 126 6.98 -8.14 10.97
CA ARG A 126 8.45 -8.02 11.03
C ARG A 126 9.06 -8.76 12.22
N GLN A 127 8.70 -10.03 12.41
CA GLN A 127 9.33 -10.89 13.42
C GLN A 127 10.65 -11.49 12.88
N VAL A 128 11.36 -12.25 13.74
CA VAL A 128 12.74 -12.71 13.46
C VAL A 128 12.82 -13.57 12.18
N HIS A 129 11.83 -14.42 11.92
CA HIS A 129 11.83 -15.27 10.74
C HIS A 129 11.64 -14.45 9.46
N GLU A 130 10.68 -13.53 9.46
CA GLU A 130 10.38 -12.66 8.33
C GLU A 130 11.54 -11.70 8.02
N LYS A 131 12.30 -11.26 9.04
CA LYS A 131 13.51 -10.46 8.83
C LYS A 131 14.55 -11.21 7.99
N ARG A 132 14.83 -12.47 8.30
CA ARG A 132 15.81 -13.27 7.52
C ARG A 132 15.36 -13.51 6.08
N MET A 133 14.06 -13.76 5.88
CA MET A 133 13.50 -13.93 4.54
C MET A 133 13.55 -12.62 3.76
N LEU A 134 13.20 -11.50 4.40
CA LEU A 134 13.31 -10.17 3.83
C LEU A 134 14.74 -9.85 3.43
N GLU A 135 15.72 -10.07 4.30
CA GLU A 135 17.16 -9.89 4.00
C GLU A 135 17.54 -10.67 2.74
N SER A 136 17.07 -11.91 2.61
CA SER A 136 17.36 -12.74 1.43
C SER A 136 16.74 -12.17 0.15
N TYR A 137 15.52 -11.61 0.21
CA TYR A 137 14.92 -10.91 -0.93
C TYR A 137 15.60 -9.57 -1.26
N ILE A 138 16.07 -8.84 -0.25
CA ILE A 138 16.84 -7.60 -0.43
C ILE A 138 18.15 -7.91 -1.16
N GLU A 139 18.86 -8.97 -0.76
CA GLU A 139 20.09 -9.39 -1.45
C GLU A 139 19.84 -9.79 -2.90
N LEU A 140 18.73 -10.49 -3.19
CA LEU A 140 18.32 -10.75 -4.58
C LEU A 140 18.06 -9.45 -5.35
N ALA A 141 17.28 -8.53 -4.77
CA ALA A 141 16.97 -7.23 -5.37
C ALA A 141 18.23 -6.41 -5.67
N ARG A 142 19.24 -6.44 -4.79
CA ARG A 142 20.52 -5.74 -5.01
C ARG A 142 21.30 -6.24 -6.23
N THR A 143 21.00 -7.43 -6.75
CA THR A 143 21.61 -7.96 -7.99
C THR A 143 20.87 -7.56 -9.25
N GLU A 144 19.64 -7.05 -9.14
CA GLU A 144 18.84 -6.59 -10.26
C GLU A 144 19.37 -5.27 -10.83
N LYS A 145 19.09 -5.04 -12.11
CA LYS A 145 19.47 -3.81 -12.82
C LYS A 145 18.22 -3.15 -13.37
N LYS A 146 18.27 -1.82 -13.51
CA LYS A 146 17.18 -1.03 -14.10
C LYS A 146 15.83 -1.17 -13.36
N ILE A 147 15.88 -1.42 -12.06
CA ILE A 147 14.69 -1.48 -11.21
C ILE A 147 14.97 -0.83 -9.86
N SER A 148 13.95 -0.17 -9.31
CA SER A 148 13.93 0.30 -7.93
C SER A 148 12.65 -0.17 -7.24
N PHE A 149 12.78 -0.62 -5.99
CA PHE A 149 11.67 -1.03 -5.14
C PHE A 149 11.30 0.09 -4.17
N LEU A 150 10.02 0.46 -4.13
CA LEU A 150 9.53 1.58 -3.30
C LEU A 150 8.21 1.23 -2.59
N GLY A 151 7.83 2.08 -1.65
CA GLY A 151 6.53 2.00 -0.98
C GLY A 151 6.39 0.79 -0.05
N ARG A 152 5.20 0.66 0.52
CA ARG A 152 4.94 -0.29 1.62
C ARG A 152 5.18 -1.76 1.27
N LEU A 153 4.88 -2.17 0.02
CA LEU A 153 5.00 -3.56 -0.42
C LEU A 153 6.39 -3.86 -1.00
N GLY A 154 6.94 -2.93 -1.81
CA GLY A 154 8.27 -3.10 -2.40
C GLY A 154 9.39 -3.08 -1.36
N THR A 155 9.16 -2.42 -0.22
CA THR A 155 10.14 -2.33 0.87
C THR A 155 9.72 -3.05 2.16
N TYR A 156 8.57 -3.74 2.16
CA TYR A 156 8.04 -4.48 3.32
C TYR A 156 7.97 -3.64 4.62
N ARG A 157 7.48 -2.40 4.51
CA ARG A 157 7.32 -1.47 5.63
C ARG A 157 5.86 -1.02 5.76
N TYR A 158 5.43 -0.73 6.99
CA TYR A 158 4.21 0.03 7.19
C TYR A 158 4.54 1.51 6.98
N LEU A 159 3.88 2.16 6.02
CA LEU A 159 4.07 3.55 5.67
C LEU A 159 2.70 4.22 5.64
N ASP A 160 2.58 5.34 6.35
CA ASP A 160 1.45 6.23 6.19
C ASP A 160 1.54 6.98 4.84
N MET A 161 0.44 7.62 4.43
CA MET A 161 0.35 8.26 3.11
C MET A 161 1.34 9.42 2.93
N ASP A 162 1.55 10.23 3.97
CA ASP A 162 2.49 11.36 3.97
C ASP A 162 3.94 10.89 3.85
N VAL A 163 4.33 9.84 4.59
CA VAL A 163 5.66 9.22 4.47
C VAL A 163 5.85 8.66 3.06
N THR A 164 4.83 7.99 2.51
CA THR A 164 4.89 7.45 1.15
C THR A 164 5.11 8.55 0.10
N ILE A 165 4.39 9.67 0.20
CA ILE A 165 4.56 10.82 -0.69
C ILE A 165 5.95 11.44 -0.51
N SER A 166 6.40 11.63 0.73
CA SER A 166 7.72 12.20 1.02
C SER A 166 8.86 11.34 0.46
N GLU A 167 8.79 10.01 0.63
CA GLU A 167 9.79 9.09 0.07
C GLU A 167 9.78 9.09 -1.46
N ALA A 168 8.60 9.18 -2.09
CA ALA A 168 8.48 9.27 -3.54
C ALA A 168 9.09 10.56 -4.10
N LEU A 169 8.82 11.71 -3.47
CA LEU A 169 9.41 12.99 -3.88
C LEU A 169 10.93 13.01 -3.70
N ALA A 170 11.43 12.50 -2.56
CA ALA A 170 12.87 12.39 -2.33
C ALA A 170 13.56 11.45 -3.34
N ALA A 171 12.87 10.37 -3.75
CA ALA A 171 13.35 9.50 -4.82
C ALA A 171 13.43 10.25 -6.15
N CYS A 172 12.41 11.03 -6.52
CA CYS A 172 12.43 11.87 -7.74
C CYS A 172 13.61 12.84 -7.75
N ASP A 173 13.83 13.60 -6.67
CA ASP A 173 14.95 14.53 -6.57
C ASP A 173 16.30 13.82 -6.75
N ARG A 174 16.42 12.61 -6.20
CA ARG A 174 17.63 11.79 -6.34
C ARG A 174 17.79 11.24 -7.75
N ILE A 175 16.71 10.84 -8.41
CA ILE A 175 16.71 10.36 -9.79
C ILE A 175 17.19 11.47 -10.73
N ASP A 176 16.66 12.68 -10.59
CA ASP A 176 17.06 13.81 -11.43
C ASP A 176 18.57 14.08 -11.36
N GLN A 177 19.15 14.01 -10.16
CA GLN A 177 20.59 14.14 -9.96
C GLN A 177 21.39 13.02 -10.64
N LEU A 178 20.95 11.77 -10.47
CA LEU A 178 21.65 10.60 -11.01
C LEU A 178 21.59 10.58 -12.54
N VAL A 179 20.43 10.89 -13.11
CA VAL A 179 20.24 10.99 -14.57
C VAL A 179 21.12 12.11 -15.14
N ALA A 180 21.16 13.28 -14.50
CA ALA A 180 22.03 14.38 -14.94
C ALA A 180 23.52 14.03 -14.86
N ALA A 181 23.93 13.21 -13.90
CA ALA A 181 25.30 12.74 -13.74
C ALA A 181 25.66 11.53 -14.62
N GLY A 182 24.68 10.91 -15.30
CA GLY A 182 24.89 9.65 -16.02
C GLY A 182 25.18 8.46 -15.09
N GLU A 183 24.74 8.54 -13.84
CA GLU A 183 24.92 7.52 -12.81
C GLU A 183 23.73 6.53 -12.78
N ALA A 184 23.99 5.33 -12.25
CA ALA A 184 22.95 4.31 -12.13
C ALA A 184 21.94 4.66 -11.02
N ILE A 185 20.66 4.47 -11.33
CA ILE A 185 19.56 4.60 -10.35
C ILE A 185 19.62 3.41 -9.37
N PRO A 186 19.59 3.64 -8.04
CA PRO A 186 19.74 2.58 -7.05
C PRO A 186 18.49 1.68 -6.96
N VAL A 187 18.68 0.45 -6.50
CA VAL A 187 17.59 -0.50 -6.25
C VAL A 187 16.68 -0.04 -5.11
N PHE A 188 17.24 0.62 -4.10
CA PHE A 188 16.48 1.14 -2.97
C PHE A 188 16.91 2.58 -2.69
N PHE A 189 15.92 3.48 -2.50
CA PHE A 189 16.16 4.85 -2.03
C PHE A 189 16.14 4.97 -0.51
N VAL A 190 15.48 4.02 0.15
CA VAL A 190 15.45 3.88 1.61
C VAL A 190 15.83 2.45 1.94
N ASP A 191 16.74 2.27 2.89
CA ASP A 191 17.20 0.94 3.29
C ASP A 191 16.06 0.14 3.94
N PRO A 192 15.63 -0.99 3.34
CA PRO A 192 14.51 -1.77 3.85
C PRO A 192 14.86 -2.73 4.99
N THR A 193 16.14 -2.88 5.37
CA THR A 193 16.56 -3.82 6.44
C THR A 193 15.90 -3.56 7.80
#